data_AF-A0A8K0K1W7-F1
#
_entry.id   AF-A0A8K0K1W7-F1
#
_cell.length_a   1.000
_cell.length_b   1.000
_cell.length_c   1.000
_cell.angle_alpha   90.00
_cell.angle_beta   90.00
_cell.angle_gamma   90.00
#
_symmetry.space_group_name_H-M   'P 1'
#
loop_
_entity.id
_entity.type
_entity.pdbx_description
1 polymer ?
#
loop_
_entity_poly.entity_id
_entity_poly.type
_entity_poly.pdbx_seq_one_letter_code
_entity_poly.pdbx_strand_id
1 'polypeptide(L)'
;MLQCRKHRISNGQNITIGNYNFGVNNFTYLGSNVSSDNDEAKEIRKRIDAANRALYSLLAVFKSKNVYRETKIKLYKALIRKVFSYESETWTMTAKSAELLDNLERMLRRIYGPVNSEWICRICWNHEICELYKEPKISTHIKLMWLRWAGHVQRMPETRVAKKSLP
;
A
#
# COMPACT_ATOMS: atom_id res chain seq x y z
N MET A 1 -10.98 3.86 -15.82
CA MET A 1 -9.85 4.38 -15.03
C MET A 1 -10.34 5.68 -14.40
N LEU A 2 -10.78 5.67 -13.13
CA LEU A 2 -11.14 6.91 -12.44
C LEU A 2 -9.85 7.66 -12.14
N GLN A 3 -9.26 8.29 -13.16
CA GLN A 3 -8.40 9.43 -12.90
C GLN A 3 -9.32 10.46 -12.28
N CYS A 4 -9.22 10.67 -10.96
CA CYS A 4 -9.53 11.98 -10.40
C CYS A 4 -8.64 12.95 -11.17
N ARG A 5 -9.21 13.56 -12.21
CA ARG A 5 -8.59 14.64 -12.97
C ARG A 5 -8.05 15.58 -11.90
N LYS A 6 -6.77 15.99 -12.01
CA LYS A 6 -6.22 17.08 -11.21
C LYS A 6 -6.96 18.37 -11.60
N HIS A 7 -8.23 18.47 -11.23
CA HIS A 7 -8.87 19.75 -11.13
C HIS A 7 -8.17 20.41 -9.96
N ARG A 8 -7.27 21.33 -10.30
CA ARG A 8 -6.93 22.42 -9.40
C ARG A 8 -8.27 23.06 -9.07
N ILE A 9 -8.87 22.69 -7.95
CA ILE A 9 -10.03 23.41 -7.44
C ILE A 9 -9.46 24.78 -7.10
N SER A 10 -9.74 25.76 -7.97
CA SER A 10 -9.39 27.14 -7.72
C SER A 10 -10.14 27.56 -6.45
N ASN A 11 -9.38 27.89 -5.41
CA ASN A 11 -9.82 28.60 -4.22
C ASN A 11 -11.08 28.08 -3.51
N GLY A 12 -10.86 27.36 -2.41
CA GLY A 12 -11.65 27.47 -1.17
C GLY A 12 -13.17 27.60 -1.32
N GLN A 13 -13.84 26.57 -1.86
CA GLN A 13 -15.28 26.43 -1.63
C GLN A 13 -15.51 25.94 -0.20
N ASN A 14 -15.52 26.93 0.68
CA ASN A 14 -15.97 26.82 2.05
C ASN A 14 -17.46 26.46 2.04
N ILE A 15 -17.81 25.33 2.66
CA ILE A 15 -19.21 24.95 2.81
C ILE A 15 -19.78 25.81 3.94
N THR A 16 -20.66 26.74 3.60
CA THR A 16 -21.38 27.56 4.57
C THR A 16 -22.72 26.92 4.93
N ILE A 17 -22.91 26.56 6.20
CA ILE A 17 -24.19 26.10 6.76
C ILE A 17 -24.62 27.13 7.80
N GLY A 18 -25.61 27.95 7.45
CA GLY A 18 -26.00 29.11 8.26
C GLY A 18 -24.83 30.09 8.40
N ASN A 19 -24.43 30.38 9.64
CA ASN A 19 -23.31 31.28 9.96
C ASN A 19 -21.96 30.56 10.10
N TYR A 20 -21.93 29.24 9.94
CA TYR A 20 -20.71 28.45 10.11
C TYR A 20 -20.06 28.19 8.75
N ASN A 21 -18.77 28.47 8.67
CA ASN A 21 -17.93 28.21 7.52
C ASN A 21 -17.04 27.00 7.80
N PHE A 22 -17.21 25.94 7.03
CA PHE A 22 -16.40 24.74 7.08
C PHE A 22 -15.44 24.70 5.89
N GLY A 23 -14.20 25.11 6.14
CA GLY A 23 -13.09 25.08 5.19
C GLY A 23 -11.86 24.48 5.86
N VAL A 24 -11.38 23.34 5.36
CA VAL A 24 -10.16 22.70 5.85
C VAL A 24 -9.32 22.26 4.67
N ASN A 25 -8.06 22.69 4.62
CA ASN A 25 -7.15 22.36 3.52
C ASN A 25 -6.76 20.88 3.51
N ASN A 26 -6.68 20.26 4.70
CA ASN A 26 -6.37 18.85 4.91
C ASN A 26 -7.32 18.27 5.96
N PHE A 27 -7.96 17.15 5.63
CA PHE A 27 -8.87 16.45 6.54
C PHE A 27 -8.56 14.95 6.54
N THR A 28 -8.48 14.34 7.73
CA THR A 28 -8.31 12.88 7.81
C THR A 28 -9.67 12.19 7.87
N TYR A 29 -10.00 11.44 6.81
CA TYR A 29 -11.21 10.63 6.72
C TYR A 29 -10.86 9.15 6.71
N LEU A 30 -11.37 8.38 7.69
CA LEU A 30 -11.14 6.93 7.81
C LEU A 30 -9.65 6.49 7.78
N GLY A 31 -8.74 7.42 8.11
CA GLY A 31 -7.29 7.21 8.10
C GLY A 31 -6.58 7.75 6.84
N SER A 32 -7.29 8.05 5.76
CA SER A 32 -6.76 8.75 4.57
C SER A 32 -6.71 10.26 4.80
N ASN A 33 -5.66 10.94 4.33
CA ASN A 33 -5.67 12.40 4.26
C ASN A 33 -6.30 12.85 2.94
N VAL A 34 -7.43 13.55 3.02
CA VAL A 34 -8.07 14.22 1.90
C VAL A 34 -7.55 15.65 1.90
N SER A 35 -6.71 15.96 0.91
CA SER A 35 -6.10 17.27 0.72
C SER A 35 -6.62 17.91 -0.57
N SER A 36 -6.74 19.25 -0.58
CA SER A 36 -7.11 20.01 -1.78
C SER A 36 -6.20 19.75 -2.98
N ASP A 37 -4.94 19.37 -2.74
CA ASP A 37 -3.94 19.11 -3.78
C ASP A 37 -3.95 17.65 -4.28
N ASN A 38 -4.77 16.77 -3.66
CA ASN A 38 -4.84 15.32 -3.91
C ASN A 38 -3.46 14.67 -4.14
N ASP A 39 -2.49 14.97 -3.27
CA ASP A 39 -1.11 14.48 -3.40
C ASP A 39 -0.99 13.04 -2.88
N GLU A 40 -1.25 12.09 -3.78
CA GLU A 40 -1.17 10.65 -3.51
C GLU A 40 0.20 10.19 -3.01
N ALA A 41 1.29 10.90 -3.38
CA ALA A 41 2.63 10.53 -2.93
C ALA A 41 2.80 10.70 -1.41
N LYS A 42 2.10 11.67 -0.81
CA LYS A 42 2.07 11.85 0.66
C LYS A 42 1.38 10.68 1.35
N GLU A 43 0.25 10.22 0.81
CA GLU A 43 -0.47 9.07 1.38
C GLU A 43 0.33 7.77 1.26
N ILE A 44 0.98 7.55 0.11
CA ILE A 44 1.85 6.38 -0.08
C ILE A 44 3.00 6.40 0.94
N ARG A 45 3.68 7.55 1.13
CA ARG A 45 4.74 7.70 2.14
C ARG A 45 4.22 7.45 3.55
N LYS A 46 3.05 8.00 3.90
CA LYS A 46 2.40 7.77 5.20
C LYS A 46 2.15 6.28 5.45
N ARG A 47 1.71 5.52 4.44
CA ARG A 47 1.54 4.05 4.55
C ARG A 47 2.86 3.31 4.66
N ILE A 48 3.89 3.74 3.95
CA ILE A 48 5.26 3.22 4.10
C ILE A 48 5.73 3.40 5.55
N ASP A 49 5.54 4.58 6.11
CA ASP A 49 5.95 4.87 7.49
C ASP A 49 5.15 4.06 8.51
N ALA A 50 3.85 3.86 8.28
CA ALA A 50 3.04 2.95 9.09
C ALA A 50 3.52 1.50 9.02
N ALA A 51 3.82 0.99 7.82
CA ALA A 51 4.35 -0.35 7.61
C ALA A 51 5.73 -0.52 8.25
N ASN A 52 6.60 0.49 8.13
CA ASN A 52 7.91 0.50 8.79
C ASN A 52 7.77 0.45 10.31
N ARG A 53 6.87 1.26 10.90
CA ARG A 53 6.59 1.20 12.35
C ARG A 53 6.13 -0.19 12.79
N ALA A 54 5.21 -0.81 12.06
CA ALA A 54 4.76 -2.18 12.33
C ALA A 54 5.88 -3.22 12.18
N LEU A 55 6.78 -3.04 11.20
CA LEU A 55 7.95 -3.89 11.04
C LEU A 55 8.92 -3.76 12.21
N TYR A 56 9.17 -2.54 12.68
CA TYR A 56 10.08 -2.30 13.80
C TYR A 56 9.52 -2.76 15.14
N SER A 57 8.21 -2.67 15.37
CA SER A 57 7.59 -3.25 16.57
C SER A 57 7.71 -4.78 16.61
N LEU A 58 7.65 -5.44 15.44
CA LEU A 58 7.80 -6.89 15.31
C LEU A 58 9.25 -7.35 15.08
N LEU A 59 10.23 -6.44 15.18
CA LEU A 59 11.62 -6.76 14.83
C LEU A 59 12.21 -7.88 15.70
N ALA A 60 11.85 -7.91 16.98
CA ALA A 60 12.27 -8.97 17.91
C ALA A 60 11.80 -10.36 17.43
N VAL A 61 10.56 -10.45 16.95
CA VAL A 61 9.99 -11.69 16.40
C VAL A 61 10.70 -12.10 15.12
N PHE A 62 10.94 -11.16 14.21
CA PHE A 62 11.64 -11.47 12.95
C PHE A 62 13.10 -11.87 13.15
N LYS A 63 13.79 -11.29 14.15
CA LYS A 63 15.16 -11.66 14.50
C LYS A 63 15.26 -12.95 15.33
N SER A 64 14.20 -13.35 16.03
CA SER A 64 14.22 -14.53 16.90
C SER A 64 14.50 -15.82 16.12
N LYS A 65 15.46 -16.62 16.58
CA LYS A 65 15.75 -17.95 16.00
C LYS A 65 14.70 -18.99 16.38
N ASN A 66 13.93 -18.73 17.44
CA ASN A 66 12.94 -19.68 17.98
C ASN A 66 11.62 -19.68 17.18
N VAL A 67 11.42 -18.72 16.27
CA VAL A 67 10.21 -18.63 15.44
C VAL A 67 10.53 -19.14 14.05
N TYR A 68 9.74 -20.11 13.58
CA TYR A 68 9.87 -20.65 12.24
C TYR A 68 9.71 -19.57 11.17
N ARG A 69 10.50 -19.69 10.10
CA ARG A 69 10.49 -18.75 8.97
C ARG A 69 9.11 -18.65 8.33
N GLU A 70 8.39 -19.77 8.21
CA GLU A 70 7.04 -19.78 7.66
C GLU A 70 6.06 -18.94 8.50
N THR A 71 6.13 -19.05 9.83
CA THR A 71 5.32 -18.23 10.75
C THR A 71 5.64 -16.75 10.61
N LYS A 72 6.92 -16.39 10.47
CA LYS A 72 7.33 -15.01 10.19
C LYS A 72 6.77 -14.48 8.88
N ILE A 73 6.77 -15.31 7.82
CA ILE A 73 6.18 -14.94 6.53
C ILE A 73 4.66 -14.75 6.65
N LYS A 74 3.96 -15.63 7.40
CA LYS A 74 2.53 -15.47 7.69
C LYS A 74 2.24 -14.15 8.41
N LEU A 75 3.02 -13.82 9.45
CA LEU A 75 2.91 -12.55 10.17
C LEU A 75 3.15 -11.34 9.26
N TYR A 76 4.19 -11.40 8.42
CA TYR A 76 4.46 -10.35 7.44
C TYR A 76 3.28 -10.13 6.49
N LYS A 77 2.72 -11.21 5.92
CA LYS A 77 1.57 -11.14 5.01
C LYS A 77 0.31 -10.62 5.70
N ALA A 78 0.06 -11.02 6.94
CA ALA A 78 -1.14 -10.67 7.69
C ALA A 78 -1.13 -9.24 8.24
N LEU A 79 0.03 -8.75 8.68
CA LEU A 79 0.15 -7.45 9.34
C LEU A 79 0.75 -6.41 8.40
N ILE A 80 2.00 -6.60 8.00
CA ILE A 80 2.76 -5.55 7.31
C ILE A 80 2.27 -5.36 5.87
N ARG A 81 2.08 -6.46 5.11
CA ARG A 81 1.58 -6.39 3.73
C ARG A 81 0.18 -5.79 3.68
N LYS A 82 -0.67 -6.09 4.67
CA LYS A 82 -2.01 -5.50 4.80
C LYS A 82 -1.98 -4.00 5.10
N VAL A 83 -1.12 -3.55 6.01
CA VAL A 83 -0.96 -2.11 6.32
C VAL A 83 -0.53 -1.32 5.08
N PHE A 84 0.36 -1.88 4.29
CA PHE A 84 0.82 -1.27 3.04
C PHE A 84 -0.28 -1.23 1.96
N SER A 85 -0.99 -2.33 1.73
CA SER A 85 -2.01 -2.42 0.67
C SER A 85 -3.33 -1.75 1.04
N TYR A 86 -3.51 -1.35 2.30
CA TYR A 86 -4.68 -0.62 2.73
C TYR A 86 -4.78 0.72 1.99
N GLU A 87 -5.97 1.02 1.45
CA GLU A 87 -6.26 2.20 0.61
C GLU A 87 -5.48 2.28 -0.71
N SER A 88 -4.73 1.25 -1.07
CA SER A 88 -4.10 1.20 -2.39
C SER A 88 -5.10 1.15 -3.55
N GLU A 89 -6.36 0.83 -3.27
CA GLU A 89 -7.49 0.88 -4.20
C GLU A 89 -7.80 2.30 -4.70
N THR A 90 -7.45 3.33 -3.92
CA THR A 90 -7.77 4.74 -4.25
C THR A 90 -6.58 5.50 -4.84
N TRP A 91 -5.41 4.88 -4.95
CA TRP A 91 -4.21 5.54 -5.49
C TRP A 91 -4.17 5.50 -7.01
N THR A 92 -3.54 6.47 -7.66
CA THR A 92 -3.14 6.35 -9.05
C THR A 92 -1.70 5.82 -9.10
N MET A 93 -1.55 4.57 -9.50
CA MET A 93 -0.24 3.91 -9.48
C MET A 93 0.65 4.44 -10.60
N THR A 94 1.52 5.40 -10.27
CA THR A 94 2.62 5.83 -11.14
C THR A 94 3.77 4.81 -11.13
N ALA A 95 4.63 4.83 -12.14
CA ALA A 95 5.82 3.99 -12.17
C ALA A 95 6.73 4.23 -10.95
N LYS A 96 6.86 5.50 -10.56
CA LYS A 96 7.69 5.92 -9.41
C LYS A 96 7.13 5.43 -8.08
N SER A 97 5.81 5.48 -7.90
CA SER A 97 5.16 4.88 -6.71
C SER A 97 5.29 3.36 -6.71
N ALA A 98 5.11 2.68 -7.85
CA ALA A 98 5.26 1.23 -7.91
C ALA A 98 6.67 0.78 -7.50
N GLU A 99 7.71 1.47 -7.98
CA GLU A 99 9.10 1.18 -7.60
C GLU A 99 9.36 1.42 -6.11
N LEU A 100 8.85 2.53 -5.56
CA LEU A 100 8.96 2.84 -4.13
C LEU A 100 8.35 1.71 -3.27
N LEU A 101 7.21 1.17 -3.71
CA LEU A 101 6.50 0.11 -3.02
C LEU A 101 7.20 -1.24 -3.15
N ASP A 102 7.73 -1.58 -4.33
CA ASP A 102 8.50 -2.81 -4.53
C ASP A 102 9.82 -2.78 -3.75
N ASN A 103 10.43 -1.61 -3.56
CA ASN A 103 11.62 -1.45 -2.73
C ASN A 103 11.39 -1.80 -1.25
N LEU A 104 10.15 -1.73 -0.76
CA LEU A 104 9.82 -2.13 0.61
C LEU A 104 10.00 -3.64 0.82
N GLU A 105 9.86 -4.46 -0.22
CA GLU A 105 10.04 -5.91 -0.13
C GLU A 105 11.47 -6.28 0.32
N ARG A 106 12.43 -5.35 0.26
CA ARG A 106 13.74 -5.50 0.90
C ARG A 106 13.64 -5.81 2.39
N MET A 107 12.53 -5.49 3.07
CA MET A 107 12.31 -5.87 4.46
C MET A 107 12.24 -7.39 4.67
N LEU A 108 11.90 -8.17 3.64
CA LEU A 108 11.93 -9.64 3.68
C LEU A 108 13.34 -10.18 3.97
N ARG A 109 14.40 -9.40 3.69
CA ARG A 109 15.78 -9.74 4.09
C ARG A 109 15.92 -9.91 5.60
N ARG A 110 15.10 -9.23 6.41
CA ARG A 110 15.08 -9.39 7.86
C ARG A 110 14.50 -10.74 8.29
N ILE A 111 13.68 -11.37 7.44
CA ILE A 111 13.04 -12.67 7.70
C ILE A 111 13.91 -13.81 7.17
N TYR A 112 14.40 -13.68 5.92
CA TYR A 112 15.22 -14.71 5.28
C TYR A 112 16.65 -14.73 5.83
N GLY A 113 17.19 -13.57 6.19
CA GLY A 113 18.54 -13.43 6.70
C GLY A 113 19.60 -13.45 5.60
N PRO A 114 20.89 -13.58 5.97
CA PRO A 114 21.97 -13.75 5.03
C PRO A 114 21.91 -15.11 4.34
N VAL A 115 22.51 -15.19 3.15
CA VAL A 115 22.75 -16.43 2.43
C VAL A 115 24.18 -16.86 2.71
N ASN A 116 24.34 -18.06 3.27
CA ASN A 116 25.64 -18.69 3.46
C ASN A 116 25.91 -19.62 2.27
N SER A 117 26.86 -19.23 1.43
CA SER A 117 27.53 -20.13 0.50
C SER A 117 28.84 -20.59 1.14
N GLU A 118 29.39 -21.72 0.72
CA GLU A 118 30.47 -22.50 1.36
C GLU A 118 31.54 -21.69 2.12
N TRP A 119 31.94 -20.51 1.63
CA TRP A 119 32.92 -19.63 2.27
C TRP A 119 32.53 -18.14 2.36
N ILE A 120 31.30 -17.78 2.00
CA ILE A 120 30.85 -16.38 1.94
C ILE A 120 29.46 -16.24 2.59
N CYS A 121 29.40 -15.42 3.64
CA CYS A 121 28.16 -14.89 4.20
C CYS A 121 27.84 -13.56 3.50
N ARG A 122 26.77 -13.53 2.71
CA ARG A 122 26.35 -12.31 2.00
C ARG A 122 24.88 -11.97 2.25
N ILE A 123 24.52 -10.71 2.00
CA ILE A 123 23.13 -10.27 2.00
C ILE A 123 22.43 -10.85 0.76
N CYS A 124 21.24 -11.44 0.98
CA CYS A 124 20.40 -12.00 -0.08
C CYS A 124 20.04 -10.96 -1.16
N TRP A 125 20.19 -11.34 -2.43
CA TRP A 125 19.88 -10.52 -3.60
C TRP A 125 18.37 -10.43 -3.86
N ASN A 126 17.95 -9.43 -4.66
CA ASN A 126 16.52 -9.20 -4.92
C ASN A 126 15.86 -10.38 -5.65
N HIS A 127 16.54 -11.03 -6.59
CA HIS A 127 15.99 -12.18 -7.32
C HIS A 127 15.85 -13.40 -6.40
N GLU A 128 16.86 -13.69 -5.57
CA GLU A 128 16.81 -14.77 -4.57
C GLU A 128 15.61 -14.57 -3.60
N ILE A 129 15.35 -13.34 -3.14
CA ILE A 129 14.17 -13.05 -2.30
C ILE A 129 12.88 -13.33 -3.05
N CYS A 130 12.79 -12.94 -4.33
CA CYS A 130 11.60 -13.21 -5.16
C CYS A 130 11.35 -14.71 -5.29
N GLU A 131 12.41 -15.49 -5.55
CA GLU A 131 12.36 -16.94 -5.67
C GLU A 131 11.98 -17.64 -4.36
N LEU A 132 12.47 -17.13 -3.22
CA LEU A 132 12.12 -17.66 -1.90
C LEU A 132 10.69 -17.30 -1.49
N TYR A 133 10.24 -16.07 -1.77
CA TYR A 133 8.93 -15.57 -1.36
C TYR A 133 7.78 -16.11 -2.22
N LYS A 134 8.04 -16.44 -3.51
CA LYS A 134 7.10 -17.07 -4.45
C LYS A 134 5.75 -16.37 -4.59
N GLU A 135 5.74 -15.06 -4.40
CA GLU A 135 4.54 -14.24 -4.39
C GLU A 135 4.75 -13.05 -5.31
N PRO A 136 3.67 -12.51 -5.92
CA PRO A 136 3.79 -11.34 -6.76
C PRO A 136 4.32 -10.17 -5.94
N LYS A 137 5.15 -9.35 -6.58
CA LYS A 137 5.57 -8.07 -6.02
C LYS A 137 4.37 -7.27 -5.54
N ILE A 138 4.59 -6.47 -4.52
CA ILE A 138 3.64 -5.55 -3.95
C ILE A 138 2.89 -4.74 -5.02
N SER A 139 3.58 -4.13 -6.00
CA SER A 139 2.94 -3.35 -7.05
C SER A 139 1.97 -4.17 -7.90
N THR A 140 2.37 -5.40 -8.26
CA THR A 140 1.54 -6.38 -8.95
C THR A 140 0.35 -6.83 -8.10
N HIS A 141 0.55 -7.01 -6.79
CA HIS A 141 -0.51 -7.38 -5.86
C HIS A 141 -1.62 -6.31 -5.82
N ILE A 142 -1.27 -5.02 -5.78
CA ILE A 142 -2.27 -3.94 -5.83
C ILE A 142 -3.03 -3.97 -7.16
N LYS A 143 -2.32 -4.13 -8.28
CA LYS A 143 -2.97 -4.23 -9.61
C LYS A 143 -3.96 -5.40 -9.64
N LEU A 144 -3.62 -6.54 -9.04
CA LEU A 144 -4.53 -7.67 -8.91
C LEU A 144 -5.73 -7.34 -8.02
N MET A 145 -5.57 -6.58 -6.94
CA MET A 145 -6.69 -6.11 -6.12
C MET A 145 -7.63 -5.20 -6.92
N TRP A 146 -7.11 -4.28 -7.73
CA TRP A 146 -7.92 -3.45 -8.62
C TRP A 146 -8.70 -4.28 -9.64
N LEU A 147 -8.06 -5.28 -10.25
CA LEU A 147 -8.74 -6.18 -11.19
C LEU A 147 -9.85 -6.99 -10.51
N ARG A 148 -9.61 -7.46 -9.27
CA ARG A 148 -10.64 -8.14 -8.47
C ARG A 148 -11.81 -7.22 -8.15
N TRP A 149 -11.53 -5.99 -7.73
CA TRP A 149 -12.54 -4.97 -7.48
C TRP A 149 -13.34 -4.65 -8.74
N ALA A 150 -12.66 -4.37 -9.85
CA ALA A 150 -13.30 -4.09 -11.14
C ALA A 150 -14.19 -5.25 -11.60
N GLY A 151 -13.71 -6.49 -11.47
CA GLY A 151 -14.51 -7.68 -11.76
C GLY A 151 -15.71 -7.83 -10.82
N HIS A 152 -15.58 -7.48 -9.55
CA HIS A 152 -16.69 -7.47 -8.60
C HIS A 152 -17.75 -6.43 -8.99
N VAL A 153 -17.33 -5.21 -9.31
CA VAL A 153 -18.23 -4.15 -9.79
C VAL A 153 -18.90 -4.57 -11.10
N GLN A 154 -18.18 -5.21 -12.03
CA GLN A 154 -18.74 -5.70 -13.29
C GLN A 154 -19.88 -6.72 -13.10
N ARG A 155 -19.85 -7.52 -12.04
CA ARG A 155 -20.91 -8.50 -11.71
C ARG A 155 -22.10 -7.90 -10.94
N MET A 156 -22.03 -6.64 -10.54
CA MET A 156 -23.14 -5.98 -9.86
C MET A 156 -24.30 -5.70 -10.82
N PRO A 157 -25.55 -5.64 -10.31
CA PRO A 157 -26.70 -5.22 -11.12
C PRO A 157 -26.55 -3.78 -11.60
N GLU A 158 -27.05 -3.50 -12.81
CA GLU A 158 -26.99 -2.19 -13.49
C GLU A 158 -27.68 -1.05 -12.72
N THR A 159 -28.49 -1.38 -11.72
CA THR A 159 -29.14 -0.39 -10.84
C THR A 159 -28.15 0.34 -9.93
N ARG A 160 -27.01 -0.27 -9.61
CA ARG A 160 -26.01 0.27 -8.68
C ARG A 160 -25.21 1.41 -9.32
N VAL A 161 -25.05 2.52 -8.58
CA VAL A 161 -24.24 3.68 -9.00
C VAL A 161 -22.79 3.28 -9.34
N ALA A 162 -22.20 2.37 -8.57
CA ALA A 162 -20.83 1.90 -8.82
C ALA A 162 -20.67 1.24 -10.20
N LYS A 163 -21.67 0.46 -10.65
CA LYS A 163 -21.68 -0.18 -11.97
C LYS A 163 -21.80 0.85 -13.09
N LYS A 164 -22.67 1.85 -12.91
CA LYS A 164 -22.83 2.98 -13.83
C LYS A 164 -21.59 3.88 -13.94
N SER A 165 -20.73 3.86 -12.92
CA SER A 165 -19.49 4.65 -12.89
C SER A 165 -18.29 3.96 -13.55
N LEU A 166 -18.40 2.68 -13.89
CA LEU A 166 -17.41 2.03 -14.76
C LEU A 166 -17.53 2.60 -16.18
N PRO A 167 -16.41 3.00 -16.82
CA PRO A 167 -16.41 3.46 -18.20
C PRO A 167 -16.66 2.33 -19.19
#